data_AF-A0A401K6I1-F1
#
_entry.id   AF-A0A401K6I1-F1
#
_cell.length_a   1.000
_cell.length_b   1.000
_cell.length_c   1.000
_cell.angle_alpha   90.00
_cell.angle_beta   90.00
_cell.angle_gamma   90.00
#
_symmetry.space_group_name_H-M   'P 1'
#
loop_
_entity.id
_entity.type
_entity.pdbx_description
1 polymer ?
#
loop_
_entity_poly.entity_id
_entity_poly.type
_entity_poly.pdbx_seq_one_letter_code
_entity_poly.pdbx_strand_id
1 'polypeptide(L)'
;MIPAKNNGNGNEGASDTSTQQMAQTLDSTYETNTMLQQFKAIATQHKLPSPEIKLAVEQIIKWDTLRKNQLFIEETLNRANQSPMPERNNLHVETRKIENLKYLNSEIALHFDTIQNTKKDEEFSKNVIVAIHKIDKKVYEMEMLQKHLLPGFEKNIKLIKDNEALRRSHLEKEIEKTMKRAGEREARARANGFGRENPATRQIAQANEMQQIRAQIDLRRHQNELQPLRAPWPEKHPSLCVGVEAPQPGPSAGAKARTSPAFER
;
A
#
# COMPACT_ATOMS: atom_id res chain seq x y z
N MET A 1 12.63 -61.33 37.30
CA MET A 1 13.72 -61.75 36.40
C MET A 1 13.83 -60.69 35.31
N ILE A 2 14.99 -60.03 35.22
CA ILE A 2 15.40 -58.98 34.24
C ILE A 2 15.55 -59.71 32.86
N PRO A 3 15.38 -59.12 31.64
CA PRO A 3 16.01 -57.85 31.30
C PRO A 3 15.46 -56.91 30.20
N ALA A 4 16.18 -55.77 30.18
CA ALA A 4 16.20 -54.59 29.32
C ALA A 4 16.38 -54.78 27.80
N LYS A 5 16.03 -53.70 27.06
CA LYS A 5 16.77 -53.05 25.96
C LYS A 5 15.92 -51.84 25.50
N ASN A 6 16.26 -50.59 25.78
CA ASN A 6 17.34 -49.74 25.26
C ASN A 6 17.26 -49.41 23.75
N ASN A 7 17.25 -48.09 23.51
CA ASN A 7 17.58 -47.31 22.30
C ASN A 7 16.65 -47.32 21.09
N GLY A 8 16.23 -46.11 20.70
CA GLY A 8 15.69 -45.83 19.38
C GLY A 8 15.11 -44.42 19.28
N ASN A 9 15.98 -43.44 19.06
CA ASN A 9 15.66 -42.07 18.69
C ASN A 9 14.69 -42.05 17.49
N GLY A 10 13.48 -41.51 17.69
CA GLY A 10 12.44 -41.40 16.67
C GLY A 10 11.86 -39.99 16.70
N ASN A 11 12.59 -39.08 16.09
CA ASN A 11 12.26 -37.69 15.88
C ASN A 11 11.10 -37.56 14.88
N GLU A 12 9.86 -37.78 15.31
CA GLU A 12 8.66 -37.56 14.50
C GLU A 12 7.54 -36.99 15.38
N GLY A 13 7.64 -35.69 15.64
CA GLY A 13 6.65 -34.93 16.40
C GLY A 13 6.45 -33.58 15.74
N ALA A 14 5.62 -33.59 14.69
CA ALA A 14 4.89 -32.47 14.13
C ALA A 14 5.66 -31.14 14.02
N SER A 15 6.20 -30.88 12.82
CA SER A 15 6.38 -29.52 12.35
C SER A 15 5.01 -28.84 12.35
N ASP A 16 4.72 -28.03 13.37
CA ASP A 16 3.73 -26.98 13.31
C ASP A 16 4.21 -25.95 12.28
N THR A 17 4.04 -26.30 11.02
CA THR A 17 3.99 -25.40 9.87
C THR A 17 2.70 -24.59 10.00
N SER A 18 2.67 -23.71 11.00
CA SER A 18 1.62 -22.71 11.16
C SER A 18 1.76 -21.66 10.06
N THR A 19 1.17 -22.00 8.90
CA THR A 19 0.41 -21.10 8.05
C THR A 19 1.08 -19.77 7.69
N GLN A 20 2.31 -19.81 7.18
CA GLN A 20 2.77 -18.81 6.21
C GLN A 20 2.39 -19.28 4.79
N GLN A 21 1.09 -19.41 4.55
CA GLN A 21 0.51 -19.61 3.23
C GLN A 21 -0.62 -18.60 3.03
N MET A 22 -0.30 -17.31 3.07
CA MET A 22 -1.17 -16.24 2.55
C MET A 22 -0.33 -15.06 2.10
N ALA A 23 0.42 -15.28 1.02
CA ALA A 23 0.80 -14.27 0.04
C ALA A 23 1.46 -14.98 -1.14
N GLN A 24 0.75 -15.94 -1.76
CA GLN A 24 0.92 -16.09 -3.21
C GLN A 24 0.21 -14.89 -3.83
N THR A 25 0.85 -13.73 -3.75
CA THR A 25 0.80 -12.76 -4.83
C THR A 25 1.12 -13.56 -6.07
N LEU A 26 0.10 -13.89 -6.87
CA LEU A 26 0.29 -14.35 -8.23
C LEU A 26 1.35 -13.45 -8.86
N ASP A 27 2.50 -14.05 -9.16
CA ASP A 27 3.68 -13.40 -9.68
C ASP A 27 3.27 -12.39 -10.76
N SER A 28 3.69 -11.14 -10.57
CA SER A 28 3.55 -10.07 -11.55
C SER A 28 4.53 -10.23 -12.72
N THR A 29 4.77 -11.45 -13.20
CA THR A 29 5.74 -11.75 -14.27
C THR A 29 5.24 -11.43 -15.68
N TYR A 30 4.10 -10.75 -15.81
CA TYR A 30 3.67 -10.15 -17.07
C TYR A 30 4.06 -8.66 -17.08
N GLU A 31 5.32 -8.39 -17.44
CA GLU A 31 5.72 -7.04 -17.81
C GLU A 31 4.98 -6.64 -19.10
N THR A 32 4.37 -5.45 -19.13
CA THR A 32 3.66 -4.89 -20.28
C THR A 32 4.46 -5.01 -21.58
N ASN A 33 5.78 -4.84 -21.48
CA ASN A 33 6.71 -4.98 -22.60
C ASN A 33 6.74 -6.40 -23.17
N THR A 34 6.72 -7.42 -22.31
CA THR A 34 6.67 -8.83 -22.73
C THR A 34 5.37 -9.13 -23.47
N MET A 35 4.23 -8.65 -22.97
CA MET A 35 2.94 -8.84 -23.64
C MET A 35 2.86 -8.09 -24.98
N LEU A 36 3.37 -6.86 -25.04
CA LEU A 36 3.44 -6.10 -26.30
C LEU A 36 4.34 -6.79 -27.33
N GLN A 37 5.49 -7.33 -26.92
CA GLN A 37 6.41 -8.04 -27.81
C GLN A 37 5.79 -9.35 -28.33
N GLN A 38 5.21 -10.15 -27.45
CA GLN A 38 4.53 -11.40 -27.80
C GLN A 38 3.36 -11.15 -28.76
N PHE A 39 2.52 -10.15 -28.46
CA PHE A 39 1.39 -9.80 -29.32
C PHE A 39 1.85 -9.30 -30.70
N LYS A 40 2.86 -8.41 -30.76
CA LYS A 40 3.41 -7.93 -32.04
C LYS A 40 4.02 -9.05 -32.87
N ALA A 41 4.67 -10.02 -32.24
CA ALA A 41 5.20 -11.19 -32.92
C ALA A 41 4.08 -12.04 -33.54
N ILE A 42 3.02 -12.33 -32.77
CA ILE A 42 1.82 -13.05 -33.25
C ILE A 42 1.16 -12.30 -34.41
N ALA A 43 0.94 -10.99 -34.24
CA ALA A 43 0.33 -10.13 -35.25
C ALA A 43 1.09 -10.13 -36.58
N THR A 44 2.43 -10.07 -36.52
CA THR A 44 3.30 -10.07 -37.71
C THR A 44 3.35 -11.44 -38.37
N GLN A 45 3.48 -12.52 -37.58
CA GLN A 45 3.51 -13.89 -38.08
C GLN A 45 2.20 -14.28 -38.79
N HIS A 46 1.07 -13.78 -38.29
CA HIS A 46 -0.27 -14.19 -38.74
C HIS A 46 -1.00 -13.16 -39.59
N LYS A 47 -0.34 -12.06 -39.98
CA LYS A 47 -0.90 -11.00 -40.83
C LYS A 47 -2.27 -10.51 -40.32
N LEU A 48 -2.39 -10.28 -39.02
CA LEU A 48 -3.62 -9.74 -38.44
C LEU A 48 -3.95 -8.36 -39.04
N PRO A 49 -5.23 -7.98 -39.14
CA PRO A 49 -5.61 -6.66 -39.65
C PRO A 49 -4.98 -5.54 -38.80
N SER A 50 -4.40 -4.54 -39.46
CA SER A 50 -3.77 -3.38 -38.80
C SER A 50 -4.65 -2.70 -37.73
N PRO A 51 -5.97 -2.50 -37.94
CA PRO A 51 -6.85 -1.92 -36.91
C PRO A 51 -6.89 -2.74 -35.61
N GLU A 52 -6.92 -4.07 -35.70
CA GLU A 52 -6.97 -4.98 -34.55
C GLU A 52 -5.66 -4.99 -33.78
N ILE A 53 -4.53 -4.89 -34.50
CA ILE A 53 -3.21 -4.77 -33.90
C ILE A 53 -3.13 -3.48 -33.08
N LYS A 54 -3.58 -2.37 -33.66
CA LYS A 54 -3.58 -1.06 -33.01
C LYS A 54 -4.47 -1.09 -31.76
N LEU A 55 -5.69 -1.61 -31.88
CA LEU A 55 -6.63 -1.73 -30.77
C LEU A 55 -6.02 -2.54 -29.62
N ALA A 56 -5.50 -3.73 -29.89
CA ALA A 56 -4.91 -4.58 -28.85
C ALA A 56 -3.72 -3.92 -28.15
N VAL A 57 -2.84 -3.22 -28.88
CA VAL A 57 -1.71 -2.47 -28.28
C VAL A 57 -2.21 -1.36 -27.36
N GLU A 58 -3.22 -0.59 -27.81
CA GLU A 58 -3.85 0.45 -26.98
C GLU A 58 -4.47 -0.14 -25.71
N GLN A 59 -5.16 -1.27 -25.82
CA GLN A 59 -5.76 -1.95 -24.67
C GLN A 59 -4.70 -2.51 -23.70
N ILE A 60 -3.57 -3.04 -24.18
CA ILE A 60 -2.47 -3.50 -23.30
C ILE A 60 -1.91 -2.33 -22.47
N ILE A 61 -1.65 -1.18 -23.11
CA ILE A 61 -1.11 0.00 -22.43
C ILE A 61 -2.12 0.53 -21.40
N LYS A 62 -3.40 0.62 -21.80
CA LYS A 62 -4.48 1.10 -20.94
C LYS A 62 -4.70 0.17 -19.75
N TRP A 63 -4.72 -1.13 -19.99
CA TRP A 63 -4.84 -2.14 -18.94
C TRP A 63 -3.69 -2.07 -17.93
N ASP A 64 -2.44 -1.91 -18.35
CA ASP A 64 -1.32 -1.76 -17.41
C ASP A 64 -1.48 -0.53 -16.50
N THR A 65 -1.97 0.58 -17.06
CA THR A 65 -2.28 1.79 -16.28
C THR A 65 -3.39 1.50 -15.25
N LEU A 66 -4.49 0.87 -15.67
CA LEU A 66 -5.58 0.51 -14.77
C LEU A 66 -5.12 -0.49 -13.69
N ARG A 67 -4.29 -1.47 -14.04
CA ARG A 67 -3.73 -2.44 -13.09
C ARG A 67 -2.85 -1.75 -12.04
N LYS A 68 -2.01 -0.80 -12.43
CA LYS A 68 -1.19 0.01 -11.51
C LYS A 68 -2.06 0.82 -10.55
N ASN A 69 -3.14 1.42 -11.05
CA ASN A 69 -4.11 2.13 -10.20
C ASN A 69 -4.77 1.17 -9.21
N GLN A 70 -5.17 -0.02 -9.65
CA GLN A 70 -5.76 -1.05 -8.79
C GLN A 70 -4.79 -1.45 -7.66
N LEU A 71 -3.52 -1.72 -7.99
CA LEU A 71 -2.50 -2.07 -7.00
C LEU A 71 -2.33 -0.97 -5.95
N PHE A 72 -2.29 0.29 -6.39
CA PHE A 72 -2.21 1.43 -5.47
C PHE A 72 -3.43 1.53 -4.55
N ILE A 73 -4.64 1.31 -5.08
CA ILE A 73 -5.87 1.31 -4.29
C ILE A 73 -5.84 0.18 -3.25
N GLU A 74 -5.37 -1.01 -3.63
CA GLU A 74 -5.22 -2.16 -2.72
C GLU A 74 -4.23 -1.89 -1.59
N GLU A 75 -3.05 -1.35 -1.92
CA GLU A 75 -2.04 -0.98 -0.94
C GLU A 75 -2.57 0.06 0.06
N THR A 76 -3.28 1.07 -0.47
CA THR A 76 -3.88 2.13 0.33
C THR A 76 -5.01 1.60 1.22
N LEU A 77 -5.84 0.66 0.75
CA LEU A 77 -6.83 -0.01 1.59
C LEU A 77 -6.19 -0.85 2.69
N ASN A 78 -5.13 -1.59 2.36
CA ASN A 78 -4.42 -2.40 3.34
C ASN A 78 -3.84 -1.52 4.46
N ARG A 79 -3.29 -0.35 4.11
CA ARG A 79 -2.85 0.64 5.10
C ARG A 79 -4.02 1.23 5.89
N ALA A 80 -5.13 1.56 5.24
CA ALA A 80 -6.30 2.10 5.92
C ALA A 80 -6.97 1.09 6.87
N ASN A 81 -6.87 -0.21 6.60
CA ASN A 81 -7.34 -1.26 7.51
C ASN A 81 -6.53 -1.37 8.81
N GLN A 82 -5.32 -0.79 8.84
CA GLN A 82 -4.49 -0.68 10.05
C GLN A 82 -4.86 0.55 10.90
N SER A 83 -5.64 1.48 10.35
CA SER A 83 -6.18 2.61 11.10
C SER A 83 -7.21 2.11 12.15
N PRO A 84 -7.28 2.74 13.32
CA PRO A 84 -8.26 2.36 14.35
C PRO A 84 -9.72 2.47 13.85
N MET A 85 -10.65 1.67 14.39
CA MET A 85 -12.10 1.71 14.09
C MET A 85 -12.73 2.92 14.80
N PRO A 86 -13.36 3.91 14.12
CA PRO A 86 -14.44 3.76 13.13
C PRO A 86 -14.09 4.00 11.66
N GLU A 87 -12.87 4.43 11.35
CA GLU A 87 -12.42 4.84 10.01
C GLU A 87 -12.61 3.75 8.93
N ARG A 88 -12.47 2.49 9.34
CA ARG A 88 -12.55 1.31 8.48
C ARG A 88 -13.93 1.05 7.85
N ASN A 89 -15.02 1.38 8.54
CA ASN A 89 -16.38 1.06 8.07
C ASN A 89 -16.74 1.83 6.79
N ASN A 90 -16.09 2.98 6.58
CA ASN A 90 -16.31 3.81 5.40
C ASN A 90 -15.73 3.22 4.11
N LEU A 91 -14.95 2.12 4.19
CA LEU A 91 -14.25 1.51 3.05
C LEU A 91 -14.86 0.18 2.57
N HIS A 92 -15.98 -0.26 3.17
CA HIS A 92 -16.56 -1.57 2.84
C HIS A 92 -17.08 -1.62 1.39
N VAL A 93 -17.67 -0.53 0.89
CA VAL A 93 -18.18 -0.44 -0.49
C VAL A 93 -17.03 -0.47 -1.49
N GLU A 94 -15.93 0.20 -1.17
CA GLU A 94 -14.69 0.25 -1.94
C GLU A 94 -14.03 -1.12 -2.00
N THR A 95 -14.06 -1.88 -0.91
CA THR A 95 -13.52 -3.26 -0.86
C THR A 95 -14.19 -4.17 -1.89
N ARG A 96 -15.53 -4.16 -1.97
CA ARG A 96 -16.26 -4.95 -2.98
C ARG A 96 -15.95 -4.51 -4.41
N LYS A 97 -15.81 -3.19 -4.64
CA LYS A 97 -15.43 -2.67 -5.96
C LYS A 97 -14.04 -3.13 -6.39
N ILE A 98 -13.12 -3.33 -5.44
CA ILE A 98 -11.77 -3.84 -5.74
C ILE A 98 -11.78 -5.33 -6.07
N GLU A 99 -12.62 -6.13 -5.40
CA GLU A 99 -12.83 -7.53 -5.79
C GLU A 99 -13.33 -7.63 -7.24
N ASN A 100 -14.23 -6.74 -7.65
CA ASN A 100 -14.66 -6.65 -9.04
C ASN A 100 -13.52 -6.24 -10.00
N LEU A 101 -12.63 -5.32 -9.59
CA LEU A 101 -11.43 -4.99 -10.39
C LEU A 101 -10.49 -6.19 -10.53
N LYS A 102 -10.28 -6.98 -9.47
CA LYS A 102 -9.48 -8.23 -9.51
C LYS A 102 -10.07 -9.25 -10.47
N TYR A 103 -11.40 -9.41 -10.45
CA TYR A 103 -12.09 -10.28 -11.39
C TYR A 103 -11.89 -9.81 -12.84
N LEU A 104 -12.12 -8.53 -13.14
CA LEU A 104 -11.91 -7.98 -14.49
C LEU A 104 -10.46 -8.14 -14.96
N ASN A 105 -9.49 -7.92 -14.07
CA ASN A 105 -8.07 -8.11 -14.35
C ASN A 105 -7.75 -9.57 -14.74
N SER A 106 -8.36 -10.53 -14.04
CA SER A 106 -8.20 -11.96 -14.33
C SER A 106 -8.83 -12.37 -15.66
N GLU A 107 -10.00 -11.82 -15.99
CA GLU A 107 -10.66 -12.05 -17.29
C GLU A 107 -9.86 -11.49 -18.47
N ILE A 108 -9.25 -10.30 -18.31
CA ILE A 108 -8.36 -9.71 -19.32
C ILE A 108 -7.14 -10.62 -19.55
N ALA A 109 -6.49 -11.08 -18.47
CA ALA A 109 -5.36 -11.99 -18.56
C ALA A 109 -5.74 -13.30 -19.27
N LEU A 110 -6.89 -13.89 -18.94
CA LEU A 110 -7.40 -15.10 -19.58
C LEU A 110 -7.59 -14.93 -21.10
N HIS A 111 -8.06 -13.76 -21.55
CA HIS A 111 -8.22 -13.49 -22.98
C HIS A 111 -6.88 -13.27 -23.69
N PHE A 112 -5.88 -12.69 -23.02
CA PHE A 112 -4.52 -12.67 -23.57
C PHE A 112 -3.92 -14.08 -23.68
N ASP A 113 -4.09 -14.92 -22.66
CA ASP A 113 -3.66 -16.32 -22.71
C ASP A 113 -4.39 -17.08 -23.83
N THR A 114 -5.66 -16.76 -24.09
CA THR A 114 -6.42 -17.33 -25.22
C THR A 114 -5.75 -16.97 -26.55
N ILE A 115 -5.35 -15.71 -26.75
CA ILE A 115 -4.65 -15.27 -27.97
C ILE A 115 -3.33 -16.05 -28.15
N GLN A 116 -2.57 -16.23 -27.08
CA GLN A 116 -1.29 -16.95 -27.12
C GLN A 116 -1.44 -18.43 -27.45
N ASN A 117 -2.50 -19.06 -26.91
CA ASN A 117 -2.73 -20.50 -27.02
C ASN A 117 -3.67 -20.90 -28.17
N THR A 118 -4.21 -19.95 -28.93
CA THR A 118 -5.10 -20.25 -30.06
C THR A 118 -4.33 -21.07 -31.10
N LYS A 119 -4.87 -22.23 -31.45
CA LYS A 119 -4.27 -23.14 -32.44
C LYS A 119 -4.23 -22.48 -33.81
N LYS A 120 -3.15 -22.76 -34.55
CA LYS A 120 -2.90 -22.21 -35.89
C LYS A 120 -3.72 -22.97 -36.93
N ASP A 121 -5.03 -22.70 -36.95
CA ASP A 121 -5.97 -23.21 -37.94
C ASP A 121 -6.57 -22.05 -38.77
N GLU A 122 -7.48 -22.37 -39.70
CA GLU A 122 -8.15 -21.38 -40.55
C GLU A 122 -9.00 -20.39 -39.74
N GLU A 123 -9.39 -20.73 -38.51
CA GLU A 123 -10.18 -19.87 -37.61
C GLU A 123 -9.32 -19.01 -36.67
N PHE A 124 -7.99 -19.18 -36.68
CA PHE A 124 -7.06 -18.46 -35.80
C PHE A 124 -7.34 -16.95 -35.77
N SER A 125 -7.40 -16.30 -36.94
CA SER A 125 -7.60 -14.86 -37.02
C SER A 125 -8.95 -14.43 -36.45
N LYS A 126 -10.01 -15.22 -36.67
CA LYS A 126 -11.35 -14.95 -36.13
C LYS A 126 -11.36 -15.07 -34.61
N ASN A 127 -10.73 -16.10 -34.07
CA ASN A 127 -10.64 -16.35 -32.63
C ASN A 127 -9.81 -15.28 -31.90
N VAL A 128 -8.71 -14.84 -32.50
CA VAL A 128 -7.89 -13.74 -31.97
C VAL A 128 -8.66 -12.42 -31.98
N ILE A 129 -9.38 -12.10 -33.07
CA ILE A 129 -10.21 -10.88 -33.14
C ILE A 129 -11.30 -10.89 -32.07
N VAL A 130 -11.98 -12.01 -31.88
CA VAL A 130 -12.99 -12.16 -30.81
C VAL A 130 -12.38 -11.94 -29.43
N ALA A 131 -11.18 -12.48 -29.17
CA ALA A 131 -10.48 -12.27 -27.91
C ALA A 131 -10.07 -10.80 -27.70
N ILE A 132 -9.59 -10.11 -28.73
CA ILE A 132 -9.26 -8.67 -28.68
C ILE A 132 -10.48 -7.83 -28.31
N HIS A 133 -11.64 -8.10 -28.91
CA HIS A 133 -12.89 -7.39 -28.58
C HIS A 133 -13.36 -7.67 -27.16
N LYS A 134 -13.16 -8.89 -26.63
CA LYS A 134 -13.44 -9.18 -25.22
C LYS A 134 -12.50 -8.42 -24.29
N ILE A 135 -11.22 -8.30 -24.62
CA ILE A 135 -10.25 -7.48 -23.88
C ILE A 135 -10.70 -6.02 -23.86
N ASP A 136 -11.02 -5.44 -25.01
CA ASP A 136 -11.50 -4.06 -25.11
C ASP A 136 -12.71 -3.79 -24.21
N LYS A 137 -13.72 -4.67 -24.27
CA LYS A 137 -14.90 -4.58 -23.41
C LYS A 137 -14.52 -4.63 -21.91
N LYS A 138 -13.63 -5.53 -21.52
CA LYS A 138 -13.22 -5.71 -20.11
C LYS A 138 -12.36 -4.55 -19.62
N VAL A 139 -11.48 -4.01 -20.46
CA VAL A 139 -10.71 -2.80 -20.14
C VAL A 139 -11.63 -1.59 -19.98
N TYR A 140 -12.66 -1.46 -20.82
CA TYR A 140 -13.70 -0.44 -20.67
C TYR A 140 -14.50 -0.59 -19.35
N GLU A 141 -14.95 -1.82 -19.03
CA GLU A 141 -15.62 -2.11 -17.75
C GLU A 141 -14.73 -1.73 -16.55
N MET A 142 -13.43 -2.04 -16.62
CA MET A 142 -12.45 -1.72 -15.58
C MET A 142 -12.24 -0.21 -15.43
N GLU A 143 -12.13 0.51 -16.54
CA GLU A 143 -12.01 1.98 -16.55
C GLU A 143 -13.24 2.65 -15.93
N MET A 144 -14.44 2.23 -16.33
CA MET A 144 -15.68 2.77 -15.79
C MET A 144 -15.80 2.50 -14.29
N LEU A 145 -15.43 1.30 -13.84
CA LEU A 145 -15.43 0.96 -12.42
C LEU A 145 -14.43 1.82 -11.63
N GLN A 146 -13.21 2.03 -12.14
CA GLN A 146 -12.23 2.91 -11.48
C GLN A 146 -12.69 4.37 -11.44
N LYS A 147 -13.28 4.88 -12.52
CA LYS A 147 -13.83 6.24 -12.58
C LYS A 147 -14.89 6.50 -11.51
N HIS A 148 -15.71 5.48 -11.18
CA HIS A 148 -16.72 5.57 -10.11
C HIS A 148 -16.19 5.21 -8.71
N LEU A 149 -15.03 4.55 -8.63
CA LEU A 149 -14.39 4.18 -7.36
C LEU A 149 -13.55 5.34 -6.81
N LEU A 150 -12.71 5.95 -7.66
CA LEU A 150 -11.68 6.91 -7.25
C LEU A 150 -12.22 8.10 -6.44
N PRO A 151 -13.29 8.80 -6.83
CA PRO A 151 -13.73 9.98 -6.06
C PRO A 151 -14.19 9.66 -4.63
N GLY A 152 -14.94 8.55 -4.46
CA GLY A 152 -15.39 8.10 -3.14
C GLY A 152 -14.22 7.61 -2.30
N PHE A 153 -13.34 6.85 -2.93
CA PHE A 153 -12.11 6.35 -2.32
C PHE A 153 -11.22 7.48 -1.80
N GLU A 154 -10.90 8.47 -2.64
CA GLU A 154 -10.07 9.62 -2.27
C GLU A 154 -10.66 10.42 -1.10
N LYS A 155 -11.98 10.66 -1.14
CA LYS A 155 -12.68 11.35 -0.05
C LYS A 155 -12.55 10.59 1.27
N ASN A 156 -12.75 9.27 1.24
CA ASN A 156 -12.67 8.43 2.43
C ASN A 156 -11.22 8.36 2.95
N ILE A 157 -10.24 8.15 2.09
CA ILE A 157 -8.82 8.14 2.47
C ILE A 157 -8.39 9.48 3.08
N LYS A 158 -8.84 10.61 2.51
CA LYS A 158 -8.57 11.93 3.08
C LYS A 158 -9.12 12.06 4.50
N LEU A 159 -10.38 11.65 4.72
CA LEU A 159 -11.00 11.67 6.04
C LEU A 159 -10.22 10.83 7.06
N ILE A 160 -9.77 9.64 6.65
CA ILE A 160 -8.96 8.76 7.51
C ILE A 160 -7.63 9.44 7.86
N LYS A 161 -6.93 10.01 6.87
CA LYS A 161 -5.67 10.73 7.09
C LYS A 161 -5.83 11.93 8.04
N ASP A 162 -6.89 12.71 7.85
CA ASP A 162 -7.19 13.88 8.69
C ASP A 162 -7.49 13.44 10.14
N ASN A 163 -8.26 12.36 10.33
CA ASN A 163 -8.52 11.78 11.65
C ASN A 163 -7.27 11.19 12.30
N GLU A 164 -6.43 10.45 11.55
CA GLU A 164 -5.16 9.92 12.04
C GLU A 164 -4.24 11.06 12.50
N ALA A 165 -4.16 12.15 11.74
CA ALA A 165 -3.35 13.32 12.09
C ALA A 165 -3.84 14.00 13.38
N LEU A 166 -5.17 14.18 13.53
CA LEU A 166 -5.76 14.74 14.74
C LEU A 166 -5.49 13.85 15.97
N ARG A 167 -5.70 12.54 15.81
CA ARG A 167 -5.50 11.55 16.87
C ARG A 167 -4.03 11.45 17.27
N ARG A 168 -3.12 11.45 16.29
CA ARG A 168 -1.68 11.51 16.52
C ARG A 168 -1.30 12.74 17.33
N SER A 169 -1.77 13.93 16.93
CA SER A 169 -1.49 15.18 17.66
C SER A 169 -2.02 15.13 19.10
N HIS A 170 -3.21 14.56 19.32
CA HIS A 170 -3.77 14.41 20.65
C HIS A 170 -2.96 13.45 21.53
N LEU A 171 -2.59 12.28 21.01
CA LEU A 171 -1.78 11.29 21.73
C LEU A 171 -0.39 11.84 22.07
N GLU A 172 0.25 12.56 21.14
CA GLU A 172 1.55 13.21 21.39
C GLU A 172 1.45 14.22 22.55
N LYS A 173 0.37 15.01 22.62
CA LYS A 173 0.12 15.95 23.74
C LYS A 173 -0.13 15.24 25.08
N GLU A 174 -0.93 14.17 25.10
CA GLU A 174 -1.20 13.43 26.34
C GLU A 174 0.04 12.66 26.83
N ILE A 175 0.88 12.15 25.93
CA ILE A 175 2.19 11.58 26.26
C ILE A 175 3.07 12.66 26.92
N GLU A 176 3.21 13.82 26.27
CA GLU A 176 4.02 14.92 26.80
C GLU A 176 3.54 15.36 28.20
N LYS A 177 2.23 15.53 28.38
CA LYS A 177 1.60 15.88 29.65
C LYS A 177 1.80 14.83 30.73
N THR A 178 1.71 13.55 30.38
CA THR A 178 1.94 12.43 31.30
C THR A 178 3.41 12.38 31.75
N MET A 179 4.34 12.58 30.81
CA MET A 179 5.78 12.66 31.11
C MET A 179 6.12 13.87 31.99
N LYS A 180 5.55 15.06 31.71
CA LYS A 180 5.73 16.26 32.55
C LYS A 180 5.26 16.02 33.98
N ARG A 181 4.06 15.47 34.15
CA ARG A 181 3.50 15.14 35.48
C ARG A 181 4.35 14.09 36.22
N ALA A 182 4.89 13.11 35.51
CA ALA A 182 5.80 12.13 36.10
C ALA A 182 7.09 12.80 36.61
N GLY A 183 7.70 13.67 35.80
CA GLY A 183 8.90 14.43 36.19
C GLY A 183 8.66 15.38 37.37
N GLU A 184 7.53 16.09 37.40
CA GLU A 184 7.14 16.94 38.53
C GLU A 184 6.95 16.14 39.82
N ARG A 185 6.36 14.93 39.73
CA ARG A 185 6.19 14.04 40.88
C ARG A 185 7.51 13.50 41.41
N GLU A 186 8.43 13.11 40.52
CA GLU A 186 9.79 12.70 40.92
C GLU A 186 10.56 13.85 41.57
N ALA A 187 10.43 15.08 41.05
CA ALA A 187 11.04 16.26 41.65
C ALA A 187 10.45 16.54 43.05
N ARG A 188 9.12 16.45 43.22
CA ARG A 188 8.46 16.59 44.52
C ARG A 188 8.83 15.48 45.50
N ALA A 189 8.91 14.23 45.05
CA ALA A 189 9.35 13.11 45.88
C ALA A 189 10.78 13.31 46.39
N ARG A 190 11.68 13.82 45.54
CA ARG A 190 13.04 14.21 45.94
C ARG A 190 13.07 15.39 46.91
N ALA A 191 12.24 16.42 46.70
CA ALA A 191 12.16 17.58 47.59
C ALA A 191 11.55 17.25 48.96
N ASN A 192 10.58 16.33 49.02
CA ASN A 192 9.94 15.87 50.26
C ASN A 192 10.72 14.76 50.96
N GLY A 193 11.75 14.22 50.30
CA GLY A 193 12.57 13.11 50.78
C GLY A 193 13.68 13.54 51.73
N PHE A 194 13.33 14.19 52.85
CA PHE A 194 14.10 14.19 54.10
C PHE A 194 13.17 14.51 55.28
N GLY A 195 12.60 13.50 55.94
CA GLY A 195 12.03 13.66 57.29
C GLY A 195 10.76 12.87 57.63
N ARG A 196 10.93 11.92 58.56
CA ARG A 196 9.94 11.21 59.40
C ARG A 196 9.16 10.04 58.77
N GLU A 197 9.60 8.83 59.14
CA GLU A 197 8.84 7.58 59.04
C GLU A 197 7.68 7.58 60.05
N ASN A 198 6.47 7.90 59.59
CA ASN A 198 5.22 7.73 60.31
C ASN A 198 4.28 6.91 59.40
N PRO A 199 3.34 6.10 59.93
CA PRO A 199 2.30 5.45 59.13
C PRO A 199 1.62 6.35 58.08
N ALA A 200 1.44 7.64 58.35
CA ALA A 200 0.94 8.61 57.35
C ALA A 200 1.87 8.81 56.15
N THR A 201 3.19 8.86 56.36
CA THR A 201 4.17 8.98 55.25
C THR A 201 4.32 7.69 54.45
N ARG A 202 4.10 6.50 55.06
CA ARG A 202 4.00 5.22 54.32
C ARG A 202 2.78 5.15 53.39
N GLN A 203 1.60 5.58 53.86
CA GLN A 203 0.40 5.60 53.02
C GLN A 203 0.55 6.56 51.82
N ILE A 204 1.18 7.72 52.03
CA ILE A 204 1.50 8.68 50.96
C ILE A 204 2.50 8.08 49.97
N ALA A 205 3.53 7.37 50.44
CA ALA A 205 4.49 6.70 49.58
C ALA A 205 3.83 5.62 48.69
N GLN A 206 2.97 4.77 49.27
CA GLN A 206 2.22 3.76 48.51
C GLN A 206 1.24 4.37 47.51
N ALA A 207 0.56 5.46 47.86
CA ALA A 207 -0.32 6.18 46.94
C ALA A 207 0.45 6.78 45.76
N ASN A 208 1.66 7.32 46.00
CA ASN A 208 2.53 7.85 44.96
C ASN A 208 3.05 6.74 44.03
N GLU A 209 3.43 5.59 44.57
CA GLU A 209 3.85 4.41 43.80
C GLU A 209 2.73 3.90 42.90
N MET A 210 1.52 3.75 43.43
CA MET A 210 0.34 3.37 42.63
C MET A 210 0.02 4.39 41.53
N GLN A 211 0.20 5.68 41.79
CA GLN A 211 0.02 6.73 40.79
C GLN A 211 1.10 6.70 39.70
N GLN A 212 2.34 6.32 40.02
CA GLN A 212 3.41 6.13 39.03
C GLN A 212 3.11 4.93 38.14
N ILE A 213 2.67 3.80 38.72
CA ILE A 213 2.27 2.61 37.98
C ILE A 213 1.15 2.95 36.99
N ARG A 214 0.11 3.66 37.42
CA ARG A 214 -0.99 4.10 36.54
C ARG A 214 -0.50 4.98 35.39
N ALA A 215 0.35 5.98 35.67
CA ALA A 215 0.91 6.85 34.65
C ALA A 215 1.77 6.08 33.63
N GLN A 216 2.52 5.06 34.05
CA GLN A 216 3.28 4.19 33.15
C GLN A 216 2.37 3.32 32.27
N ILE A 217 1.27 2.80 32.83
CA ILE A 217 0.25 2.05 32.07
C ILE A 217 -0.37 2.96 31.01
N ASP A 218 -0.79 4.17 31.38
CA ASP A 218 -1.38 5.15 30.45
C ASP A 218 -0.38 5.56 29.36
N LEU A 219 0.89 5.80 29.73
CA LEU A 219 1.95 6.10 28.76
C LEU A 219 2.14 4.97 27.75
N ARG A 220 2.24 3.71 28.20
CA ARG A 220 2.36 2.55 27.30
C ARG A 220 1.14 2.42 26.41
N ARG A 221 -0.07 2.64 26.95
CA ARG A 221 -1.31 2.60 26.19
C ARG A 221 -1.29 3.63 25.05
N HIS A 222 -0.92 4.88 25.35
CA HIS A 222 -0.82 5.93 24.34
C HIS A 222 0.29 5.67 23.32
N GLN A 223 1.44 5.13 23.74
CA GLN A 223 2.52 4.75 22.84
C GLN A 223 2.12 3.61 21.88
N ASN A 224 1.42 2.60 22.39
CA ASN A 224 0.91 1.48 21.58
C ASN A 224 -0.14 1.95 20.58
N GLU A 225 -1.01 2.90 20.96
CA GLU A 225 -2.01 3.49 20.07
C GLU A 225 -1.38 4.41 19.01
N LEU A 226 -0.27 5.07 19.34
CA LEU A 226 0.47 5.94 18.42
C LEU A 226 1.27 5.17 17.37
N GLN A 227 1.72 3.96 17.69
CA GLN A 227 2.53 3.13 16.80
C GLN A 227 1.89 2.90 15.41
N PRO A 228 0.64 2.43 15.28
CA PRO A 228 0.01 2.25 13.96
C PRO A 228 -0.19 3.57 13.22
N LEU A 229 -0.44 4.68 13.93
CA LEU A 229 -0.64 6.01 13.33
C LEU A 229 0.64 6.60 12.70
N ARG A 230 1.81 6.02 13.00
CA ARG A 230 3.10 6.41 12.41
C ARG A 230 3.44 5.65 11.14
N ALA A 231 2.68 4.60 10.81
CA ALA A 231 2.91 3.83 9.59
C ALA A 231 2.73 4.75 8.36
N PRO A 232 3.67 4.72 7.40
CA PRO A 232 3.60 5.58 6.23
C PRO A 232 2.37 5.24 5.38
N TRP A 233 1.83 6.25 4.71
CA TRP A 233 0.82 6.06 3.67
C TRP A 233 1.53 5.80 2.34
N PRO A 234 0.97 4.96 1.44
CA PRO A 234 1.52 4.76 0.10
C PRO A 234 1.73 6.10 -0.62
N GLU A 235 2.86 6.20 -1.30
CA GLU A 235 3.21 7.38 -2.09
C GLU A 235 2.34 7.47 -3.36
N LYS A 236 2.19 8.69 -3.88
CA LYS A 236 1.13 9.12 -4.82
C LYS A 236 0.78 8.10 -5.92
N HIS A 237 -0.52 8.07 -6.24
CA HIS A 237 -1.12 7.29 -7.31
C HIS A 237 -0.34 7.40 -8.64
N PRO A 238 -0.11 6.30 -9.38
CA PRO A 238 0.65 6.30 -10.64
C PRO A 238 0.10 7.27 -11.70
N SER A 239 -1.21 7.49 -11.75
CA SER A 239 -1.82 8.48 -12.66
C SER A 239 -1.54 9.94 -12.30
N LEU A 240 -0.99 10.22 -11.10
CA LEU A 240 -0.51 11.56 -10.69
C LEU A 240 0.96 11.81 -11.10
N CYS A 241 1.64 10.83 -11.70
CA CYS A 241 3.00 10.98 -12.25
C CYS A 241 3.03 11.50 -13.70
N VAL A 242 1.90 11.95 -14.25
CA VAL A 242 1.87 12.75 -15.48
C VAL A 242 1.66 14.22 -15.10
N GLY A 243 2.66 14.83 -14.48
CA GLY A 243 2.52 16.21 -13.99
C GLY A 243 3.66 16.77 -13.16
N VAL A 244 4.88 16.25 -13.25
CA VAL A 244 6.05 16.88 -12.62
C VAL A 244 7.10 17.17 -13.69
N GLU A 245 7.10 18.46 -14.04
CA GLU A 245 8.19 19.27 -14.59
C GLU A 245 8.71 18.86 -15.98
N ALA A 246 8.28 19.63 -17.00
CA ALA A 246 9.19 19.95 -18.10
C ALA A 246 10.54 20.32 -17.48
N PRO A 247 11.67 19.78 -17.96
CA PRO A 247 12.96 19.99 -17.33
C PRO A 247 13.15 21.48 -17.11
N GLN A 248 13.21 21.91 -15.85
CA GLN A 248 13.65 23.27 -15.55
C GLN A 248 14.97 23.44 -16.30
N PRO A 249 15.12 24.48 -17.15
CA PRO A 249 16.42 24.79 -17.68
C PRO A 249 17.31 25.05 -16.47
N GLY A 250 18.21 24.11 -16.20
CA GLY A 250 19.21 24.28 -15.15
C GLY A 250 19.93 25.62 -15.36
N PRO A 251 20.42 26.25 -14.29
CA PRO A 251 21.07 27.55 -14.40
C PRO A 251 22.17 27.45 -15.46
N SER A 252 22.06 28.27 -16.51
CA SER A 252 23.10 28.41 -17.53
C SER A 252 24.41 28.77 -16.85
N ALA A 253 25.24 27.76 -16.60
CA ALA A 253 26.66 27.95 -16.44
C ALA A 253 27.20 28.41 -17.78
N GLY A 254 27.50 29.70 -17.90
CA GLY A 254 28.40 30.23 -18.92
C GLY A 254 27.77 30.71 -20.22
N ALA A 255 27.00 31.80 -20.18
CA ALA A 255 26.96 32.73 -21.32
C ALA A 255 27.73 33.99 -20.91
N LYS A 256 28.97 34.08 -21.41
CA LYS A 256 29.86 35.23 -21.25
C LYS A 256 29.13 36.52 -21.58
N ALA A 257 29.28 37.51 -20.71
CA ALA A 257 29.12 38.91 -21.06
C ALA A 257 30.04 39.23 -22.26
N ARG A 258 29.49 39.20 -23.47
CA ARG A 258 30.07 39.91 -24.61
C ARG A 258 29.41 41.27 -24.63
N THR A 259 30.10 42.23 -24.06
CA THR A 259 29.89 43.64 -24.32
C THR A 259 30.12 43.89 -25.82
N SER A 260 29.09 44.32 -26.52
CA SER A 260 29.24 45.23 -27.66
C SER A 260 28.55 46.53 -27.25
N PRO A 261 29.25 47.66 -27.38
CA PRO A 261 28.89 48.52 -28.51
C PRO A 261 30.08 49.30 -29.09
N ALA A 262 30.05 49.50 -30.40
CA ALA A 262 30.08 50.84 -31.00
C ALA A 262 30.11 50.72 -32.53
N PHE A 263 29.14 51.36 -33.17
CA PHE A 263 29.20 51.87 -34.53
C PHE A 263 30.38 52.86 -34.65
N GLU A 264 31.07 52.89 -35.80
CA GLU A 264 31.15 54.06 -36.69
C GLU A 264 32.10 53.83 -37.90
N ARG A 265 31.55 54.15 -39.08
CA ARG A 265 32.13 54.37 -40.42
C ARG A 265 32.65 53.18 -41.23
#